data_AF-A0A1H0W4P4-F1
#
_entry.id   AF-A0A1H0W4P4-F1
#
_cell.length_a   1.000
_cell.length_b   1.000
_cell.length_c   1.000
_cell.angle_alpha   90.00
_cell.angle_beta   90.00
_cell.angle_gamma   90.00
#
_symmetry.space_group_name_H-M   'P 1'
#
loop_
_entity.id
_entity.type
_entity.pdbx_description
1 polymer ?
#
loop_
_entity_poly.entity_id
_entity_poly.type
_entity_poly.pdbx_seq_one_letter_code
_entity_poly.pdbx_strand_id
1 'polypeptide(L)' 'MTSIDERPDFRSEHDLLGDRDVPADAYWGVHTLRAVENFPITG' A
#
# COMPACT_ATOMS: atom_id res chain seq x y z
N MET A 1 -0.89 4.39 -29.34
CA MET A 1 -0.74 2.94 -29.13
C MET A 1 0.61 2.77 -28.46
N THR A 2 0.71 2.93 -27.14
CA THR A 2 0.17 2.01 -26.12
C THR A 2 -0.34 2.81 -24.92
N SER A 3 -1.58 2.58 -24.48
CA SER A 3 -2.00 2.95 -23.12
C SER A 3 -1.19 2.09 -22.17
N ILE A 4 -0.19 2.68 -21.52
CA ILE A 4 0.36 2.09 -20.30
C ILE A 4 -0.77 2.21 -19.26
N ASP A 5 -1.31 1.07 -18.86
CA ASP A 5 -2.16 0.97 -17.68
C ASP A 5 -1.22 1.32 -16.50
N GLU A 6 -1.24 2.58 -16.05
CA GLU A 6 -0.45 3.05 -14.90
C GLU A 6 -1.03 2.50 -13.59
N ARG A 7 -1.12 1.18 -13.47
CA ARG A 7 -1.35 0.55 -12.17
C ARG A 7 -0.07 0.78 -11.37
N PRO A 8 -0.15 1.36 -10.16
CA PRO A 8 1.01 1.37 -9.28
C PRO A 8 1.44 -0.09 -9.05
N ASP A 9 2.73 -0.36 -9.20
CA ASP A 9 3.30 -1.64 -8.78
C ASP A 9 3.11 -1.80 -7.27
N PHE A 10 2.91 -3.03 -6.82
CA PHE A 10 2.76 -3.34 -5.39
C PHE A 10 3.85 -4.32 -4.94
N ARG A 11 4.28 -4.16 -3.69
CA ARG A 11 5.15 -5.09 -2.96
C ARG A 11 4.37 -5.69 -1.79
N SER A 12 4.48 -7.00 -1.62
CA SER A 12 3.84 -7.70 -0.51
C SER A 12 4.70 -7.60 0.75
N GLU A 13 4.10 -7.18 1.86
CA GLU A 13 4.72 -7.11 3.18
C GLU A 13 3.91 -7.89 4.22
N HIS A 14 4.61 -8.51 5.17
CA HIS A 14 4.04 -9.30 6.25
C HIS A 14 4.13 -8.58 7.60
N ASP A 15 3.03 -8.58 8.37
CA ASP A 15 3.04 -8.24 9.79
C ASP A 15 2.27 -9.28 10.62
N LEU A 16 2.08 -9.01 11.92
CA LEU A 16 1.37 -9.91 12.84
C LEU A 16 -0.10 -10.17 12.44
N LEU A 17 -0.65 -9.36 11.54
CA LEU A 17 -2.02 -9.46 11.05
C LEU A 17 -2.07 -10.05 9.61
N GLY A 18 -0.94 -10.54 9.10
CA GLY A 18 -0.82 -11.22 7.80
C GLY A 18 -0.18 -10.36 6.70
N ASP A 19 -0.31 -10.83 5.46
CA ASP A 19 0.29 -10.19 4.29
C ASP A 19 -0.60 -9.08 3.72
N ARG A 20 0.02 -8.01 3.22
CA ARG A 20 -0.63 -6.89 2.54
C ARG A 20 0.20 -6.34 1.40
N ASP A 21 -0.49 -5.84 0.39
CA ASP A 21 0.09 -5.16 -0.76
C ASP A 21 0.28 -3.67 -0.46
N VAL A 22 1.54 -3.24 -0.44
CA VAL A 22 1.96 -1.85 -0.25
C VAL A 22 2.42 -1.30 -1.61
N PRO A 23 2.09 -0.06 -2.00
CA PRO A 23 2.61 0.53 -3.22
C PRO A 23 4.15 0.47 -3.27
N ALA A 24 4.70 0.06 -4.40
CA ALA A 24 6.14 -0.17 -4.56
C ALA A 24 6.95 1.13 -4.47
N ASP A 25 6.31 2.27 -4.76
CA ASP A 25 6.86 3.62 -4.68
C ASP A 25 6.70 4.26 -3.30
N ALA A 26 5.93 3.66 -2.39
CA ALA A 26 5.76 4.17 -1.03
C ALA A 26 7.03 3.98 -0.19
N TYR A 27 7.49 5.07 0.42
CA TYR A 27 8.60 5.06 1.40
C TYR A 27 8.21 4.47 2.77
N TRP A 28 6.94 4.09 2.95
CA TRP A 28 6.39 3.48 4.16
C TRP A 28 5.93 2.04 3.91
N GLY A 29 5.71 1.28 4.97
CA GLY A 29 5.36 -0.16 4.92
C GLY A 29 3.97 -0.50 5.46
N VAL A 30 3.71 -1.79 5.68
CA VAL A 30 2.40 -2.34 6.06
C VAL A 30 1.83 -1.75 7.35
N HIS A 31 2.67 -1.43 8.33
CA HIS A 31 2.20 -0.84 9.59
C HIS A 31 1.63 0.58 9.37
N THR A 32 2.23 1.37 8.48
CA THR A 32 1.72 2.69 8.10
C THR A 32 0.47 2.57 7.23
N LEU A 33 0.44 1.61 6.31
CA LEU A 33 -0.77 1.29 5.53
C LEU A 33 -1.96 1.04 6.47
N ARG A 34 -1.77 0.18 7.48
CA ARG A 34 -2.81 -0.11 8.48
C ARG A 34 -3.20 1.11 9.29
N ALA A 35 -2.26 2.00 9.63
CA ALA A 35 -2.59 3.23 10.34
C ALA A 35 -3.50 4.14 9.49
N VAL A 36 -3.20 4.27 8.19
CA VAL A 36 -4.05 5.03 7.25
C VAL A 36 -5.43 4.38 7.11
N GLU A 37 -5.51 3.06 6.97
CA GLU A 37 -6.77 2.32 6.85
C GLU A 37 -7.62 2.36 8.14
N ASN A 38 -6.98 2.27 9.31
CA ASN A 38 -7.67 2.20 10.60
C ASN A 38 -8.09 3.57 11.15
N PHE A 39 -7.37 4.64 10.81
CA PHE A 39 -7.59 5.97 11.37
C PHE A 39 -7.82 7.07 10.30
N PRO A 40 -8.79 6.92 9.37
CA PRO A 40 -9.12 7.94 8.38
C PRO A 40 -10.01 9.04 8.98
N ILE A 41 -9.46 9.84 9.91
CA ILE A 41 -10.26 10.80 10.67
C ILE A 41 -10.57 12.08 9.87
N THR A 42 -9.59 12.61 9.14
CA THR A 42 -9.70 13.91 8.43
C THR A 42 -9.07 13.86 7.03
N GLY A 43 -9.23 12.76 6.30
CA GLY A 43 -8.63 12.55 4.97
C GLY A 43 -8.78 13.74 4.03
#